data_AF-A0A3P1CR84-F1
#
_entry.id   AF-A0A3P1CR84-F1
#
_cell.length_a   1.000
_cell.length_b   1.000
_cell.length_c   1.000
_cell.angle_alpha   90.00
_cell.angle_beta   90.00
_cell.angle_gamma   90.00
#
_symmetry.space_group_name_H-M   'P 1'
#
loop_
_entity.id
_entity.type
_entity.pdbx_description
1 polymer ?
#
loop_
_entity_poly.entity_id
_entity_poly.type
_entity_poly.pdbx_seq_one_letter_code
_entity_poly.pdbx_strand_id
1 'polypeptide(L)'
;MKYSEPGKKGKKTQNKDTATKYISFLKAALDYGIESELLEINPLEKLRFSRSKPKTVYFLEDKHLKKLWNLKLETTADLARDLSLLVCYTGMDYPDLEKFLDNPHSYLASTSTGKQKIIINRSKPPFGECQIPYLQPITIILNKYKWKVPRLDDHTVNRFWQVFESQIGFKDGRVTVKILRKTAGSLFLNEGYTLEVVQKILGHTSISTTERHYAKIRDKRVDREMDRVGVEFAKSISIDK
;
A
#
# COMPACT_ATOMS: atom_id res chain seq x y z
N MET A 1 44.05 0.63 -38.83
CA MET A 1 42.75 0.46 -38.17
C MET A 1 42.97 -0.33 -36.87
N LYS A 2 42.97 0.35 -35.72
CA LYS A 2 43.03 -0.32 -34.41
C LYS A 2 41.59 -0.64 -34.00
N TYR A 3 41.22 -1.91 -33.96
CA TYR A 3 39.99 -2.34 -33.32
C TYR A 3 40.14 -2.08 -31.82
N SER A 4 39.31 -1.19 -31.30
CA SER A 4 39.13 -0.96 -29.87
C SER A 4 38.37 -2.15 -29.28
N GLU A 5 38.92 -2.74 -28.21
CA GLU A 5 38.20 -3.76 -27.45
C GLU A 5 36.92 -3.18 -26.84
N PRO A 6 35.77 -3.86 -26.95
CA PRO A 6 34.55 -3.44 -26.27
C PRO A 6 34.74 -3.57 -24.75
N GLY A 7 34.58 -2.45 -24.05
CA GLY A 7 34.72 -2.34 -22.60
C GLY A 7 33.90 -3.41 -21.85
N LYS A 8 34.58 -4.18 -21.00
CA LYS A 8 33.98 -5.17 -20.09
C LYS A 8 32.97 -4.48 -19.18
N LYS A 9 31.67 -4.54 -19.51
CA LYS A 9 30.58 -4.28 -18.56
C LYS A 9 30.70 -5.33 -17.45
N GLY A 10 31.08 -4.92 -16.24
CA GLY A 10 31.15 -5.82 -15.08
C GLY A 10 29.86 -6.62 -14.92
N LYS A 11 29.96 -7.94 -14.75
CA LYS A 11 28.82 -8.83 -14.50
C LYS A 11 28.02 -8.30 -13.31
N LYS A 12 26.83 -7.75 -13.54
CA LYS A 12 25.89 -7.39 -12.48
C LYS A 12 25.44 -8.67 -11.77
N THR A 13 26.01 -8.97 -10.62
CA THR A 13 25.54 -10.03 -9.73
C THR A 13 24.16 -9.68 -9.19
N GLN A 14 23.23 -10.64 -9.23
CA GLN A 14 21.88 -10.43 -8.71
C GLN A 14 21.90 -10.18 -7.20
N ASN A 15 21.00 -9.32 -6.71
CA ASN A 15 20.82 -9.14 -5.27
C ASN A 15 20.40 -10.47 -4.60
N LYS A 16 20.90 -10.75 -3.40
CA LYS A 16 20.60 -11.94 -2.58
C LYS A 16 19.11 -12.28 -2.52
N ASP A 17 18.23 -11.28 -2.38
CA ASP A 17 16.78 -11.49 -2.34
C ASP A 17 16.23 -12.00 -3.67
N THR A 18 16.70 -11.42 -4.79
CA THR A 18 16.33 -11.84 -6.14
C THR A 18 16.83 -13.24 -6.43
N ALA A 19 18.09 -13.54 -6.09
CA ALA A 19 18.66 -14.87 -6.23
C ALA A 19 17.88 -15.91 -5.38
N THR A 20 17.58 -15.59 -4.13
CA THR A 20 16.77 -16.45 -3.24
C THR A 20 15.38 -16.72 -3.84
N LYS A 21 14.75 -15.71 -4.45
CA LYS A 21 13.45 -15.86 -5.12
C LYS A 21 13.54 -16.80 -6.32
N TYR A 22 14.51 -16.60 -7.20
CA TYR A 22 14.67 -17.47 -8.38
C TYR A 22 14.96 -18.92 -7.99
N ILE A 23 15.81 -19.13 -6.98
CA ILE A 23 16.10 -20.48 -6.50
C ILE A 23 14.87 -21.10 -5.85
N SER A 24 14.02 -20.31 -5.18
CA SER A 24 12.75 -20.81 -4.64
C SER A 24 11.80 -21.27 -5.75
N PHE A 25 11.73 -20.54 -6.87
CA PHE A 25 10.94 -20.95 -8.03
C PHE A 25 11.49 -22.22 -8.70
N LEU A 26 12.81 -22.28 -8.88
CA LEU A 26 13.46 -23.47 -9.43
C LEU A 26 13.23 -24.69 -8.54
N LYS A 27 13.38 -24.52 -7.22
CA LYS A 27 13.12 -25.59 -6.25
C LYS A 27 11.69 -26.11 -6.38
N ALA A 28 10.69 -25.22 -6.41
CA ALA A 28 9.29 -25.60 -6.56
C ALA A 28 9.00 -26.33 -7.89
N ALA A 29 9.64 -25.91 -8.99
CA ALA A 29 9.50 -26.59 -10.28
C ALA A 29 10.12 -27.99 -10.26
N LEU A 30 11.25 -28.18 -9.58
CA LEU A 30 11.88 -29.50 -9.40
C LEU A 30 11.06 -30.39 -8.46
N ASP A 31 10.47 -29.84 -7.40
CA ASP A 31 9.55 -30.56 -6.52
C ASP A 31 8.33 -31.07 -7.31
N TYR A 32 7.73 -30.23 -8.17
CA TYR A 32 6.67 -30.66 -9.08
C TYR A 32 7.12 -31.78 -10.04
N GLY A 33 8.37 -31.75 -10.49
CA GLY A 33 8.95 -32.82 -11.31
C GLY A 33 9.03 -34.15 -10.57
N ILE A 34 9.30 -34.15 -9.26
CA ILE A 34 9.25 -35.37 -8.43
C ILE A 34 7.81 -35.85 -8.26
N GLU A 35 6.89 -34.94 -7.91
CA GLU A 35 5.48 -35.27 -7.73
C GLU A 35 4.84 -35.84 -9.01
N SER A 36 5.35 -35.43 -10.17
CA SER A 36 4.95 -35.93 -11.48
C SER A 36 5.74 -37.16 -11.94
N GLU A 37 6.57 -37.75 -11.08
CA GLU A 37 7.43 -38.91 -11.38
C GLU A 37 8.41 -38.70 -12.55
N LEU A 38 8.71 -37.45 -12.92
CA LEU A 38 9.68 -37.08 -13.96
C LEU A 38 11.11 -37.01 -13.43
N LEU A 39 11.27 -36.86 -12.12
CA LEU A 39 12.54 -36.76 -11.41
C LEU A 39 12.49 -37.61 -10.15
N GLU A 40 13.59 -38.29 -9.82
CA GLU A 40 13.68 -39.05 -8.57
C GLU A 40 14.05 -38.16 -7.37
N ILE A 41 14.85 -37.11 -7.60
CA ILE A 41 15.47 -36.30 -6.54
C ILE A 41 15.52 -34.81 -6.94
N ASN A 42 15.32 -33.93 -5.96
CA ASN A 42 15.51 -32.49 -6.12
C ASN A 42 16.90 -32.12 -5.58
N PRO A 43 17.86 -31.74 -6.44
CA PRO A 43 19.22 -31.40 -6.01
C PRO A 43 19.29 -30.16 -5.10
N LEU A 44 18.21 -29.37 -5.03
CA LEU A 44 18.12 -28.15 -4.22
C LEU A 44 17.37 -28.37 -2.90
N GLU A 45 16.96 -29.61 -2.59
CA GLU A 45 16.13 -29.92 -1.43
C GLU A 45 16.76 -29.42 -0.11
N LYS A 46 18.05 -29.68 0.08
CA LYS A 46 18.81 -29.32 1.30
C LYS A 46 19.25 -27.86 1.33
N LEU A 47 19.13 -27.13 0.22
CA LEU A 47 19.53 -25.75 0.15
C LEU A 47 18.58 -24.89 1.00
N ARG A 48 19.15 -24.13 1.95
CA ARG A 48 18.43 -23.21 2.83
C ARG A 48 18.96 -21.80 2.60
N PHE A 49 18.05 -20.86 2.40
CA PHE A 49 18.41 -19.44 2.30
C PHE A 49 17.93 -18.70 3.53
N SER A 50 18.85 -18.00 4.20
CA SER A 50 18.45 -16.98 5.16
C SER A 50 17.73 -15.86 4.39
N ARG A 51 16.44 -15.63 4.65
CA ARG A 51 15.80 -14.40 4.18
C ARG A 51 16.55 -13.22 4.78
N SER A 52 16.85 -12.22 3.97
CA SER A 52 17.41 -10.97 4.46
C SER A 52 16.49 -10.39 5.54
N LYS A 53 17.06 -9.67 6.51
CA LYS A 53 16.25 -8.93 7.48
C LYS A 53 15.24 -8.07 6.72
N PRO A 54 13.97 -8.10 7.12
CA PRO A 54 12.96 -7.37 6.40
C PRO A 54 13.26 -5.88 6.43
N LYS A 55 13.12 -5.24 5.27
CA LYS A 55 13.31 -3.78 5.15
C LYS A 55 12.35 -3.06 6.09
N THR A 56 12.85 -2.04 6.78
CA THR A 56 12.03 -1.13 7.57
C THR A 56 10.91 -0.57 6.71
N VAL A 57 9.68 -0.62 7.23
CA VAL A 57 8.52 -0.06 6.56
C VAL A 57 8.19 1.27 7.21
N TYR A 58 8.07 2.28 6.37
CA TYR A 58 7.65 3.63 6.71
C TYR A 58 6.33 3.95 6.01
N PHE A 59 5.62 4.94 6.55
CA PHE A 59 4.36 5.45 6.05
C PHE A 59 4.34 6.97 6.26
N LEU A 60 3.49 7.66 5.51
CA LEU A 60 3.24 9.06 5.75
C LEU A 60 2.38 9.20 7.02
N GLU A 61 2.64 10.25 7.79
CA GLU A 61 1.84 10.61 8.97
C GLU A 61 0.86 11.71 8.55
N ASP A 62 -0.13 12.01 9.37
CA ASP A 62 -1.13 13.04 9.09
C ASP A 62 -0.50 14.40 8.78
N LYS A 63 0.62 14.74 9.45
CA LYS A 63 1.38 15.97 9.16
C LYS A 63 1.94 16.00 7.73
N HIS A 64 2.37 14.85 7.20
CA HIS A 64 2.89 14.73 5.85
C HIS A 64 1.74 14.84 4.83
N LEU A 65 0.61 14.21 5.10
CA LEU A 65 -0.58 14.27 4.22
C LEU A 65 -1.21 15.66 4.19
N LYS A 66 -1.30 16.34 5.33
CA LYS A 66 -1.75 17.74 5.42
C LYS A 66 -0.85 18.66 4.60
N LYS A 67 0.47 18.51 4.71
CA LYS A 67 1.41 19.28 3.88
C LYS A 67 1.24 18.96 2.40
N LEU A 68 1.17 17.67 2.04
CA LEU A 68 0.98 17.21 0.67
C LEU A 68 -0.27 17.85 0.05
N TRP A 69 -1.41 17.77 0.74
CA TRP A 69 -2.70 18.35 0.32
C TRP A 69 -2.61 19.85 0.02
N ASN A 70 -1.83 20.57 0.80
CA ASN A 70 -1.71 22.03 0.70
C ASN A 70 -0.56 22.50 -0.21
N LEU A 71 0.18 21.59 -0.86
CA LEU A 71 1.20 21.98 -1.82
C LEU A 71 0.57 22.72 -3.00
N LYS A 72 1.09 23.91 -3.28
CA LYS A 72 0.78 24.66 -4.51
C LYS A 72 1.59 24.04 -5.64
N LEU A 73 0.91 23.33 -6.51
CA LEU A 73 1.48 22.60 -7.64
C LEU A 73 0.72 22.97 -8.89
N GLU A 74 1.37 22.86 -10.04
CA GLU A 74 0.76 23.10 -11.34
C GLU A 74 0.85 21.85 -12.21
N THR A 75 -0.02 21.80 -13.23
CA THR A 75 0.03 20.82 -14.32
C THR A 75 0.07 19.36 -13.83
N THR A 76 1.10 18.60 -14.22
CA THR A 76 1.26 17.18 -13.96
C THR A 76 1.60 16.87 -12.50
N ALA A 77 2.29 17.79 -11.80
CA ALA A 77 2.63 17.59 -10.39
C ALA A 77 1.35 17.63 -9.52
N ASP A 78 0.44 18.54 -9.83
CA ASP A 78 -0.85 18.67 -9.16
C ASP A 78 -1.70 17.39 -9.33
N LEU A 79 -1.71 16.83 -10.54
CA LEU A 79 -2.34 15.53 -10.83
C LEU A 79 -1.66 14.37 -10.08
N ALA A 80 -0.33 14.33 -10.06
CA ALA A 80 0.41 13.29 -9.35
C ALA A 80 0.16 13.33 -7.84
N ARG A 81 0.02 14.53 -7.24
CA ARG A 81 -0.41 14.71 -5.85
C ARG A 81 -1.81 14.14 -5.64
N ASP A 82 -2.76 14.47 -6.49
CA ASP A 82 -4.16 14.04 -6.34
C ASP A 82 -4.33 12.53 -6.50
N LEU A 83 -3.67 11.92 -7.49
CA LEU A 83 -3.61 10.46 -7.63
C LEU A 83 -2.96 9.81 -6.40
N SER A 84 -1.91 10.42 -5.85
CA SER A 84 -1.25 9.92 -4.64
C SER A 84 -2.16 9.96 -3.42
N LEU A 85 -2.93 11.04 -3.25
CA LEU A 85 -3.91 11.20 -2.19
C LEU A 85 -5.07 10.21 -2.35
N LEU A 86 -5.55 9.98 -3.57
CA LEU A 86 -6.55 8.93 -3.85
C LEU A 86 -6.04 7.56 -3.41
N VAL A 87 -4.78 7.19 -3.69
CA VAL A 87 -4.21 5.94 -3.18
C VAL A 87 -4.20 5.90 -1.64
N CYS A 88 -3.82 7.01 -0.98
CA CYS A 88 -3.79 7.09 0.49
C CYS A 88 -5.19 6.97 1.13
N TYR A 89 -6.24 7.53 0.50
CA TYR A 89 -7.58 7.54 1.06
C TYR A 89 -8.46 6.37 0.63
N THR A 90 -8.08 5.65 -0.43
CA THR A 90 -8.79 4.43 -0.87
C THR A 90 -8.09 3.15 -0.45
N GLY A 91 -6.75 3.16 -0.33
CA GLY A 91 -5.96 1.95 -0.16
C GLY A 91 -5.91 1.04 -1.38
N MET A 92 -6.41 1.48 -2.54
CA MET A 92 -6.31 0.75 -3.79
C MET A 92 -4.83 0.58 -4.20
N ASP A 93 -4.51 -0.52 -4.87
CA ASP A 93 -3.25 -0.55 -5.61
C ASP A 93 -3.42 0.26 -6.90
N TYR A 94 -2.32 0.63 -7.55
CA TYR A 94 -2.40 1.59 -8.65
C TYR A 94 -3.28 1.10 -9.82
N PRO A 95 -3.18 -0.17 -10.27
CA PRO A 95 -4.11 -0.68 -11.28
C PRO A 95 -5.58 -0.67 -10.85
N ASP A 96 -5.86 -1.01 -9.58
CA ASP A 96 -7.23 -0.93 -9.04
C ASP A 96 -7.74 0.52 -9.04
N LEU A 97 -6.88 1.49 -8.75
CA LEU A 97 -7.22 2.91 -8.83
C LEU A 97 -7.51 3.34 -10.28
N GLU A 98 -6.69 2.94 -11.25
CA GLU A 98 -6.92 3.26 -12.66
C GLU A 98 -8.26 2.71 -13.13
N LYS A 99 -8.53 1.43 -12.82
CA LYS A 99 -9.81 0.77 -13.09
C LYS A 99 -10.99 1.45 -12.40
N PHE A 100 -10.84 1.86 -11.14
CA PHE A 100 -11.87 2.61 -10.43
C PHE A 100 -12.18 3.93 -11.13
N LEU A 101 -11.14 4.66 -11.54
CA LEU A 101 -11.28 5.97 -12.14
C LEU A 101 -11.86 5.94 -13.56
N ASP A 102 -11.93 4.77 -14.23
CA ASP A 102 -12.56 4.63 -15.55
C ASP A 102 -14.08 4.77 -15.46
N ASN A 103 -14.67 4.32 -14.34
CA ASN A 103 -16.08 4.50 -14.05
C ASN A 103 -16.34 4.53 -12.53
N PRO A 104 -16.01 5.63 -11.83
CA PRO A 104 -16.11 5.66 -10.36
C PRO A 104 -17.51 5.32 -9.84
N HIS A 105 -18.55 5.76 -10.55
CA HIS A 105 -19.93 5.59 -10.13
C HIS A 105 -20.35 4.11 -10.07
N SER A 106 -19.82 3.23 -10.94
CA SER A 106 -20.21 1.82 -10.94
C SER A 106 -19.71 1.05 -9.72
N TYR A 107 -18.82 1.63 -8.92
CA TYR A 107 -18.29 1.02 -7.71
C TYR A 107 -18.91 1.60 -6.43
N LEU A 108 -19.73 2.64 -6.51
CA LEU A 108 -20.38 3.25 -5.35
C LEU A 108 -21.55 2.39 -4.85
N ALA A 109 -21.59 2.16 -3.55
CA ALA A 109 -22.65 1.42 -2.87
C ALA A 109 -22.97 2.07 -1.53
N SER A 110 -24.10 1.70 -0.93
CA SER A 110 -24.48 2.11 0.42
C SER A 110 -24.08 1.07 1.46
N THR A 111 -23.69 1.54 2.63
CA THR A 111 -23.59 0.76 3.87
C THR A 111 -24.99 0.52 4.43
N SER A 112 -25.10 -0.40 5.40
CA SER A 112 -26.34 -0.61 6.16
C SER A 112 -26.81 0.63 6.91
N THR A 113 -25.91 1.57 7.20
CA THR A 113 -26.20 2.85 7.88
C THR A 113 -26.43 4.01 6.90
N GLY A 114 -26.59 3.74 5.60
CA GLY A 114 -26.85 4.76 4.58
C GLY A 114 -25.63 5.60 4.15
N LYS A 115 -24.44 5.39 4.72
CA LYS A 115 -23.20 6.02 4.25
C LYS A 115 -22.70 5.37 2.97
N GLN A 116 -21.97 6.12 2.13
CA GLN A 116 -21.38 5.58 0.91
C GLN A 116 -20.10 4.77 1.17
N LYS A 117 -19.88 3.77 0.34
CA LYS A 117 -18.66 2.97 0.24
C LYS A 117 -18.34 2.67 -1.23
N ILE A 118 -17.11 2.26 -1.49
CA ILE A 118 -16.66 1.73 -2.77
C ILE A 118 -16.52 0.21 -2.63
N ILE A 119 -17.10 -0.57 -3.55
CA ILE A 119 -16.88 -2.01 -3.66
C ILE A 119 -16.13 -2.27 -4.96
N ILE A 120 -14.94 -2.85 -4.90
CA ILE A 120 -14.12 -3.16 -6.09
C ILE A 120 -13.38 -4.49 -5.94
N ASN A 121 -13.30 -5.26 -7.03
CA ASN A 121 -12.49 -6.47 -7.08
C ASN A 121 -11.06 -6.17 -7.54
N ARG A 122 -10.10 -6.67 -6.77
CA ARG A 122 -8.66 -6.51 -7.02
C ARG A 122 -8.23 -7.11 -8.35
N SER A 123 -7.35 -6.39 -9.02
CA SER A 123 -6.75 -6.75 -10.31
C SER A 123 -5.45 -7.55 -10.15
N LYS A 124 -4.86 -7.53 -8.94
CA LYS A 124 -3.63 -8.26 -8.61
C LYS A 124 -3.85 -9.24 -7.45
N PRO A 125 -3.14 -10.38 -7.43
CA PRO A 125 -3.16 -11.30 -6.30
C PRO A 125 -2.80 -10.61 -4.96
N PRO A 126 -3.40 -11.06 -3.85
CA PRO A 126 -4.54 -11.97 -3.83
C PRO A 126 -5.80 -11.34 -4.45
N PHE A 127 -6.49 -12.11 -5.28
CA PHE A 127 -7.77 -11.70 -5.85
C PHE A 127 -8.82 -11.67 -4.74
N GLY A 128 -9.72 -10.68 -4.79
CA GLY A 128 -10.78 -10.54 -3.80
C GLY A 128 -11.48 -9.20 -3.88
N GLU A 129 -12.61 -9.11 -3.20
CA GLU A 129 -13.41 -7.90 -3.09
C GLU A 129 -12.92 -7.01 -1.94
N CYS A 130 -12.60 -5.75 -2.28
CA CYS A 130 -12.34 -4.68 -1.35
C CYS A 130 -13.63 -3.90 -1.05
N GLN A 131 -13.86 -3.58 0.22
CA GLN A 131 -14.92 -2.65 0.63
C GLN A 131 -14.29 -1.45 1.32
N ILE A 132 -14.28 -0.31 0.64
CA ILE A 132 -13.51 0.87 1.00
C ILE A 132 -14.48 1.98 1.43
N PRO A 133 -14.28 2.65 2.58
CA PRO A 133 -15.13 3.78 2.97
C PRO A 133 -15.00 4.93 1.98
N TYR A 134 -16.12 5.54 1.58
CA TYR A 134 -16.10 6.69 0.67
C TYR A 134 -15.88 7.97 1.49
N LEU A 135 -14.61 8.35 1.62
CA LEU A 135 -14.18 9.49 2.43
C LEU A 135 -14.32 10.83 1.70
N GLN A 136 -14.57 11.91 2.44
CA GLN A 136 -14.70 13.26 1.90
C GLN A 136 -13.51 13.72 1.02
N PRO A 137 -12.22 13.43 1.34
CA PRO A 137 -11.10 13.75 0.46
C PRO A 137 -11.21 13.14 -0.94
N ILE A 138 -11.80 11.94 -1.05
CA ILE A 138 -12.04 11.28 -2.35
C ILE A 138 -13.03 12.11 -3.15
N THR A 139 -14.16 12.50 -2.55
CA THR A 139 -15.18 13.34 -3.19
C THR A 139 -14.62 14.67 -3.65
N ILE A 140 -13.79 15.33 -2.83
CA ILE A 140 -13.17 16.61 -3.19
C ILE A 140 -12.31 16.47 -4.46
N ILE A 141 -11.44 15.45 -4.49
CA ILE A 141 -10.55 15.21 -5.63
C ILE A 141 -11.37 14.83 -6.88
N LEU A 142 -12.34 13.93 -6.77
CA LEU A 142 -13.17 13.53 -7.91
C LEU A 142 -13.97 14.72 -8.47
N ASN A 143 -14.54 15.56 -7.62
CA ASN A 143 -15.28 16.75 -8.03
C ASN A 143 -14.39 17.80 -8.70
N LYS A 144 -13.15 17.99 -8.23
CA LYS A 144 -12.16 18.87 -8.88
C LYS A 144 -11.99 18.56 -10.36
N TYR A 145 -12.03 17.27 -10.72
CA TYR A 145 -11.92 16.80 -12.11
C TYR A 145 -13.27 16.49 -12.77
N LYS A 146 -14.40 16.89 -12.18
CA LYS A 146 -15.75 16.56 -12.67
C LYS A 146 -15.91 15.06 -12.97
N TRP A 147 -15.37 14.23 -12.07
CA TRP A 147 -15.36 12.76 -12.16
C TRP A 147 -14.58 12.17 -13.34
N LYS A 148 -13.78 13.00 -14.05
CA LYS A 148 -12.92 12.60 -15.17
C LYS A 148 -11.46 12.91 -14.84
N VAL A 149 -10.91 12.22 -13.84
CA VAL A 149 -9.51 12.39 -13.42
C VAL A 149 -8.59 11.92 -14.54
N PRO A 150 -7.63 12.74 -15.03
CA PRO A 150 -6.64 12.28 -16.01
C PRO A 150 -5.73 11.17 -15.44
N ARG A 151 -5.00 10.47 -16.31
CA ARG A 151 -4.13 9.35 -15.93
C ARG A 151 -2.65 9.73 -15.99
N LEU A 152 -1.89 9.15 -15.07
CA LEU A 152 -0.43 9.04 -15.13
C LEU A 152 -0.10 7.58 -14.86
N ASP A 153 0.98 7.07 -15.42
CA ASP A 153 1.48 5.76 -15.02
C ASP A 153 2.11 5.83 -13.61
N ASP A 154 2.21 4.68 -12.95
CA ASP A 154 2.75 4.60 -11.59
C ASP A 154 4.22 5.02 -11.52
N HIS A 155 5.03 4.79 -12.56
CA HIS A 155 6.42 5.23 -12.62
C HIS A 155 6.53 6.75 -12.65
N THR A 156 5.65 7.44 -13.37
CA THR A 156 5.57 8.90 -13.41
C THR A 156 5.17 9.46 -12.03
N VAL A 157 4.14 8.89 -11.39
CA VAL A 157 3.77 9.29 -10.01
C VAL A 157 4.94 9.08 -9.04
N ASN A 158 5.62 7.93 -9.12
CA ASN A 158 6.80 7.62 -8.30
C ASN A 158 8.01 8.54 -8.56
N ARG A 159 8.05 9.23 -9.71
CA ARG A 159 9.09 10.22 -10.02
C ARG A 159 8.81 11.54 -9.32
N PHE A 160 7.56 12.01 -9.33
CA PHE A 160 7.16 13.22 -8.61
C PHE A 160 7.42 13.13 -7.09
N TRP A 161 7.33 11.93 -6.53
CA TRP A 161 7.64 11.70 -5.12
C TRP A 161 9.07 12.07 -4.71
N GLN A 162 10.04 12.05 -5.63
CA GLN A 162 11.40 12.54 -5.36
C GLN A 162 11.42 14.02 -4.98
N VAL A 163 10.43 14.78 -5.43
CA VAL A 163 10.27 16.21 -5.10
C VAL A 163 9.32 16.39 -3.92
N PHE A 164 8.21 15.65 -3.86
CA PHE A 164 7.24 15.80 -2.78
C PHE A 164 7.82 15.45 -1.40
N GLU A 165 8.71 14.46 -1.32
CA GLU A 165 9.39 14.05 -0.08
C GLU A 165 10.03 15.25 0.64
N SER A 166 10.81 16.05 -0.09
CA SER A 166 11.50 17.21 0.47
C SER A 166 10.52 18.31 0.88
N GLN A 167 9.50 18.59 0.05
CA GLN A 167 8.51 19.63 0.28
C GLN A 167 7.63 19.36 1.51
N ILE A 168 7.29 18.09 1.78
CA ILE A 168 6.51 17.72 2.96
C ILE A 168 7.38 17.43 4.19
N GLY A 169 8.71 17.41 4.02
CA GLY A 169 9.68 17.13 5.07
C GLY A 169 9.75 15.66 5.49
N PHE A 170 9.48 14.73 4.56
CA PHE A 170 9.57 13.30 4.78
C PHE A 170 11.01 12.80 4.56
N LYS A 171 11.60 12.14 5.56
CA LYS A 171 13.02 11.74 5.55
C LYS A 171 13.26 10.23 5.74
N ASP A 172 12.21 9.44 5.97
CA ASP A 172 12.36 8.03 6.34
C ASP A 172 12.67 7.11 5.15
N GLY A 173 12.51 7.62 3.93
CA GLY A 173 12.88 6.91 2.71
C GLY A 173 12.12 7.38 1.48
N ARG A 174 12.20 6.57 0.41
CA ARG A 174 11.54 6.84 -0.87
C ARG A 174 10.08 6.41 -0.88
N VAL A 175 9.19 7.36 -1.05
CA VAL A 175 7.77 7.13 -1.24
C VAL A 175 7.51 6.62 -2.65
N THR A 176 6.67 5.59 -2.72
CA THR A 176 6.16 5.02 -3.96
C THR A 176 4.66 4.78 -3.79
N VAL A 177 3.93 4.53 -4.87
CA VAL A 177 2.51 4.14 -4.82
C VAL A 177 2.24 2.97 -3.86
N LYS A 178 3.21 2.06 -3.70
CA LYS A 178 3.13 0.97 -2.73
C LYS A 178 3.22 1.45 -1.27
N ILE A 179 4.04 2.47 -1.00
CA ILE A 179 4.10 3.12 0.32
C ILE A 179 2.82 3.90 0.58
N LEU A 180 2.26 4.60 -0.41
CA LEU A 180 0.98 5.30 -0.28
C LEU A 180 -0.16 4.36 0.12
N ARG A 181 -0.23 3.17 -0.49
CA ARG A 181 -1.21 2.16 -0.09
C ARG A 181 -0.98 1.65 1.34
N LYS A 182 0.27 1.53 1.79
CA LYS A 182 0.58 1.19 3.19
C LYS A 182 0.20 2.31 4.15
N THR A 183 0.40 3.56 3.73
CA THR A 183 -0.09 4.74 4.44
C THR A 183 -1.60 4.65 4.61
N ALA A 184 -2.37 4.24 3.60
CA ALA A 184 -3.81 4.04 3.74
C ALA A 184 -4.17 3.10 4.90
N GLY A 185 -3.52 1.94 4.99
CA GLY A 185 -3.74 1.02 6.12
C GLY A 185 -3.34 1.63 7.47
N SER A 186 -2.26 2.42 7.52
CA SER A 186 -1.88 3.17 8.73
C SER A 186 -2.96 4.19 9.11
N LEU A 187 -3.52 4.92 8.13
CA LEU A 187 -4.57 5.90 8.36
C LEU A 187 -5.82 5.24 8.91
N PHE A 188 -6.31 4.18 8.27
CA PHE A 188 -7.50 3.48 8.74
C PHE A 188 -7.30 2.92 10.17
N LEU A 189 -6.13 2.35 10.48
CA LEU A 189 -5.84 1.91 11.85
C LEU A 189 -5.81 3.08 12.84
N ASN A 190 -5.27 4.22 12.44
CA ASN A 190 -5.26 5.43 13.27
C ASN A 190 -6.66 6.01 13.48
N GLU A 191 -7.57 5.83 12.53
CA GLU A 191 -8.99 6.20 12.63
C GLU A 191 -9.83 5.15 13.39
N GLY A 192 -9.19 4.15 14.00
CA GLY A 192 -9.83 3.19 14.89
C GLY A 192 -10.40 1.94 14.20
N TYR A 193 -10.14 1.74 12.90
CA TYR A 193 -10.54 0.50 12.24
C TYR A 193 -9.73 -0.69 12.79
N THR A 194 -10.38 -1.85 12.93
CA THR A 194 -9.68 -3.07 13.33
C THR A 194 -8.81 -3.61 12.19
N LEU A 195 -7.85 -4.49 12.50
CA LEU A 195 -6.98 -5.08 11.49
C LEU A 195 -7.77 -5.88 10.44
N GLU A 196 -8.85 -6.54 10.86
CA GLU A 196 -9.75 -7.32 10.00
C GLU A 196 -10.48 -6.40 9.01
N VAL A 197 -10.96 -5.24 9.48
CA VAL A 197 -11.62 -4.28 8.60
C VAL A 197 -10.61 -3.66 7.63
N VAL A 198 -9.42 -3.28 8.11
CA VAL A 198 -8.35 -2.78 7.22
C VAL A 198 -7.92 -3.83 6.21
N GLN A 199 -7.86 -5.11 6.59
CA GLN A 199 -7.61 -6.20 5.66
C GLN A 199 -8.69 -6.29 4.57
N LYS A 200 -9.97 -6.13 4.91
CA LYS A 200 -11.07 -6.12 3.94
C LYS A 200 -11.06 -4.87 3.05
N ILE A 201 -10.66 -3.72 3.58
CA ILE A 201 -10.48 -2.47 2.79
C ILE A 201 -9.35 -2.65 1.77
N LEU A 202 -8.20 -3.20 2.19
CA LEU A 202 -7.05 -3.39 1.31
C LEU A 202 -7.18 -4.67 0.44
N GLY A 203 -8.05 -5.62 0.79
CA GLY A 203 -8.13 -6.91 0.11
C GLY A 203 -6.83 -7.72 0.24
N HIS A 204 -6.27 -7.81 1.46
CA HIS A 204 -5.20 -8.75 1.79
C HIS A 204 -5.79 -10.11 2.16
N THR A 205 -5.12 -11.21 1.79
CA THR A 205 -5.54 -12.58 2.18
C THR A 205 -5.02 -13.02 3.55
N SER A 206 -4.02 -12.34 4.11
CA SER A 206 -3.47 -12.70 5.41
C SER A 206 -3.29 -11.50 6.34
N ILE A 207 -3.71 -11.70 7.59
CA ILE A 207 -3.54 -10.76 8.70
C ILE A 207 -2.04 -10.51 8.97
N SER A 208 -1.20 -11.54 8.79
CA SER A 208 0.25 -11.52 9.00
C SER A 208 0.99 -10.41 8.22
N THR A 209 0.53 -10.09 7.01
CA THR A 209 1.13 -9.01 6.20
C THR A 209 0.82 -7.63 6.80
N THR A 210 -0.33 -7.50 7.46
CA THR A 210 -0.83 -6.27 8.08
C THR A 210 -0.17 -6.07 9.45
N GLU A 211 -0.13 -7.08 10.32
CA GLU A 211 0.45 -6.98 11.68
C GLU A 211 1.92 -6.55 11.71
N ARG A 212 2.76 -7.14 10.85
CA ARG A 212 4.20 -6.86 10.82
C ARG A 212 4.53 -5.41 10.45
N HIS A 213 3.66 -4.76 9.68
CA HIS A 213 3.88 -3.39 9.22
C HIS A 213 3.38 -2.34 10.21
N TYR A 214 2.46 -2.72 11.10
CA TYR A 214 1.76 -1.78 11.99
C TYR A 214 2.04 -2.00 13.48
N ALA A 215 3.00 -2.86 13.83
CA ALA A 215 3.44 -3.07 15.21
C ALA A 215 3.79 -1.75 15.93
N LYS A 216 4.44 -0.79 15.26
CA LYS A 216 4.75 0.55 15.83
C LYS A 216 3.53 1.47 15.99
N ILE A 217 2.45 1.20 15.26
CA ILE A 217 1.20 1.96 15.38
C ILE A 217 0.40 1.49 16.59
N ARG A 218 0.57 0.23 17.00
CA ARG A 218 -0.12 -0.33 18.18
C ARG A 218 0.11 0.53 19.42
N ASP A 219 1.33 0.99 19.69
CA ASP A 219 1.62 1.75 20.92
C ASP A 219 0.82 3.07 20.99
N LYS A 220 0.88 3.90 19.93
CA LYS A 220 0.07 5.14 19.85
C LYS A 220 -1.45 4.90 19.82
N ARG A 221 -1.87 3.70 19.44
CA ARG A 221 -3.28 3.32 19.46
C ARG A 221 -3.69 2.87 20.86
N VAL A 222 -2.86 2.11 21.55
CA VAL A 222 -3.08 1.70 22.94
C VAL A 222 -3.30 2.93 23.81
N ASP A 223 -2.47 3.96 23.68
CA ASP A 223 -2.63 5.21 24.43
C ASP A 223 -4.01 5.85 24.16
N ARG A 224 -4.41 5.97 22.87
CA ARG A 224 -5.70 6.56 22.49
C ARG A 224 -6.91 5.75 22.94
N GLU A 225 -6.83 4.43 22.87
CA GLU A 225 -7.91 3.55 23.33
C GLU A 225 -8.00 3.60 24.87
N MET A 226 -6.86 3.69 25.58
CA MET A 226 -6.83 3.90 27.04
C MET A 226 -7.48 5.24 27.43
N ASP A 227 -7.17 6.33 26.72
CA ASP A 227 -7.79 7.64 26.93
C ASP A 227 -9.30 7.58 26.70
N ARG A 228 -9.74 6.95 25.60
CA ARG A 228 -11.16 6.81 25.25
C ARG A 228 -11.93 6.02 26.32
N VAL A 229 -11.36 4.90 26.78
CA VAL A 229 -11.94 4.08 27.83
C VAL A 229 -12.04 4.86 29.14
N GLY A 230 -11.03 5.65 29.49
CA GLY A 230 -11.09 6.55 30.65
C GLY A 230 -12.24 7.55 30.57
N VAL A 231 -12.48 8.15 29.40
CA VAL A 231 -13.59 9.08 29.17
C VAL A 231 -14.96 8.38 29.21
N GLU A 232 -15.09 7.20 28.61
CA GLU A 232 -16.34 6.42 28.63
C GLU A 232 -16.68 5.95 30.05
N PHE A 233 -15.69 5.48 30.83
CA PHE A 233 -15.88 5.13 32.24
C PHE A 233 -16.26 6.36 33.10
N ALA A 234 -15.61 7.51 32.90
CA ALA A 234 -15.97 8.73 33.61
C ALA A 234 -17.43 9.17 33.34
N LYS A 235 -17.91 8.99 32.09
CA LYS A 235 -19.31 9.25 31.73
C LYS A 235 -20.28 8.25 32.38
N SER A 236 -19.90 6.98 32.48
CA SER A 236 -20.71 5.95 33.12
C SER A 236 -20.82 6.10 34.64
N ILE A 237 -19.81 6.72 35.28
CA ILE A 237 -19.79 7.01 36.73
C ILE A 237 -20.48 8.35 37.05
N SER A 238 -20.64 9.24 36.06
CA SER A 238 -21.33 10.54 36.23
C SER A 238 -22.85 10.46 36.06
N ILE A 239 -23.44 9.26 36.14
CA ILE A 239 -24.89 9.08 36.21
C ILE A 239 -25.26 9.09 37.70
N ASP A 240 -26.20 9.99 38.04
CA ASP A 240 -26.76 10.29 39.37
C ASP A 240 -26.04 11.38 40.19
N LYS A 241 -26.19 12.64 39.75
CA LYS A 241 -26.42 13.79 40.64
C LYS A 241 -27.48 14.72 40.07
#